data_AF-B4ICH3-F1
#
_entry.id   AF-B4ICH3-F1
#
_cell.length_a   1.000
_cell.length_b   1.000
_cell.length_c   1.000
_cell.angle_alpha   90.00
_cell.angle_beta   90.00
_cell.angle_gamma   90.00
#
_symmetry.space_group_name_H-M   'P 1'
#
loop_
_entity.id
_entity.type
_entity.pdbx_description
1 polymer ?
#
loop_
_entity_poly.entity_id
_entity_poly.type
_entity_poly.pdbx_seq_one_letter_code
_entity_poly.pdbx_strand_id
1 'polypeptide(L)'
;MAVQGQRFMTKTQHYRKVTKPLLERKRRARMNLYLDELKDLIVDTMDAQGEQVSKLEKADILELTVNYLKAQQQQRVANPQSPPPDQVNLDKFRAGYTQAAYEVSHIFSTVPGLDLKFGTHLMKQLGHQLKDMKQEEEIIDMAEEPVNLADQKRSKSPREEDIHHGEEVWRPW
;
A
#
# COMPACT_ATOMS: atom_id res chain seq x y z
N MET A 1 -57.00 -30.78 8.20
CA MET A 1 -56.23 -29.54 8.07
C MET A 1 -54.91 -29.87 7.39
N ALA A 2 -54.82 -29.72 6.06
CA ALA A 2 -53.56 -29.93 5.34
C ALA A 2 -52.78 -28.61 5.32
N VAL A 3 -51.83 -28.48 6.25
CA VAL A 3 -50.86 -27.39 6.26
C VAL A 3 -49.74 -27.76 5.27
N GLN A 4 -49.88 -27.43 3.99
CA GLN A 4 -48.81 -27.69 3.01
C GLN A 4 -48.85 -26.67 1.86
N GLY A 5 -48.54 -25.42 2.21
CA GLY A 5 -48.19 -24.36 1.25
C GLY A 5 -46.68 -24.31 1.00
N GLN A 6 -46.03 -25.45 0.75
CA GLN A 6 -44.61 -25.46 0.41
C GLN A 6 -44.46 -25.04 -1.06
N ARG A 7 -44.30 -23.74 -1.30
CA ARG A 7 -43.97 -23.20 -2.62
C ARG A 7 -42.67 -23.86 -3.10
N PHE A 8 -42.75 -24.80 -4.02
CA PHE A 8 -41.61 -25.28 -4.79
C PHE A 8 -41.17 -24.15 -5.74
N MET A 9 -40.43 -23.17 -5.21
CA MET A 9 -39.76 -22.18 -6.04
C MET A 9 -38.65 -22.90 -6.81
N THR A 10 -38.60 -22.70 -8.12
CA THR A 10 -37.49 -23.22 -8.93
C THR A 10 -36.17 -22.59 -8.48
N LYS A 11 -35.04 -23.28 -8.73
CA LYS A 11 -33.69 -22.76 -8.38
C LYS A 11 -33.50 -21.31 -8.87
N THR A 12 -33.93 -21.00 -10.09
CA THR A 12 -33.88 -19.64 -10.67
C THR A 12 -34.77 -18.64 -9.93
N GLN A 13 -35.98 -19.04 -9.53
CA GLN A 13 -36.89 -18.17 -8.75
C GLN A 13 -36.36 -17.93 -7.34
N HIS A 14 -35.82 -18.96 -6.69
CA HIS A 14 -35.16 -18.83 -5.39
C HIS A 14 -33.97 -17.87 -5.48
N TYR A 15 -33.13 -18.02 -6.53
CA TYR A 15 -32.01 -17.12 -6.76
C TYR A 15 -32.47 -15.66 -6.92
N ARG A 16 -33.45 -15.38 -7.79
CA ARG A 16 -33.91 -14.02 -8.05
C ARG A 16 -34.62 -13.36 -6.86
N LYS A 17 -35.37 -14.12 -6.07
CA LYS A 17 -36.24 -13.59 -5.01
C LYS A 17 -35.62 -13.65 -3.61
N VAL A 18 -34.64 -14.52 -3.39
CA VAL A 18 -34.05 -14.73 -2.06
C VAL A 18 -32.55 -14.50 -2.10
N THR A 19 -31.81 -15.27 -2.92
CA THR A 19 -30.35 -15.24 -2.92
C THR A 19 -29.80 -13.90 -3.41
N LYS A 20 -30.28 -13.38 -4.55
CA LYS A 20 -29.82 -12.11 -5.13
C LYS A 20 -30.09 -10.92 -4.18
N PRO A 21 -31.31 -10.74 -3.62
CA PRO A 21 -31.55 -9.69 -2.61
C PRO A 21 -30.68 -9.84 -1.35
N LEU A 22 -30.40 -11.07 -0.91
CA LEU A 22 -29.56 -11.33 0.26
C LEU A 22 -28.09 -10.95 0.00
N LEU A 23 -27.54 -11.37 -1.14
CA LEU A 23 -26.18 -11.02 -1.56
C LEU A 23 -26.02 -9.51 -1.69
N GLU A 24 -27.04 -8.86 -2.25
CA GLU A 24 -27.06 -7.41 -2.39
C GLU A 24 -27.04 -6.69 -1.03
N ARG A 25 -27.83 -7.18 -0.07
CA ARG A 25 -27.80 -6.63 1.29
C ARG A 25 -26.43 -6.79 1.94
N LYS A 26 -25.80 -7.97 1.80
CA LYS A 26 -24.45 -8.24 2.33
C LYS A 26 -23.41 -7.31 1.70
N ARG A 27 -23.47 -7.14 0.38
CA ARG A 27 -22.62 -6.22 -0.37
C ARG A 27 -22.78 -4.78 0.09
N ARG A 28 -24.02 -4.28 0.23
CA ARG A 28 -24.30 -2.92 0.73
C ARG A 28 -23.79 -2.73 2.16
N ALA A 29 -23.94 -3.74 3.02
CA ALA A 29 -23.40 -3.69 4.37
C ALA A 29 -21.87 -3.55 4.36
N ARG A 30 -21.15 -4.33 3.55
CA ARG A 30 -19.70 -4.19 3.37
C ARG A 30 -19.30 -2.81 2.84
N MET A 31 -20.05 -2.28 1.86
CA MET A 31 -19.77 -0.96 1.29
C MET A 31 -19.93 0.15 2.33
N ASN A 32 -20.98 0.08 3.17
CA ASN A 32 -21.16 1.05 4.24
C ASN A 32 -20.06 0.92 5.29
N LEU A 33 -19.65 -0.30 5.66
CA LEU A 33 -18.52 -0.52 6.58
C LEU A 33 -17.26 0.19 6.10
N TYR A 34 -16.87 0.02 4.84
CA TYR A 34 -15.69 0.69 4.30
C TYR A 34 -15.85 2.22 4.17
N LEU A 35 -17.07 2.73 3.95
CA LEU A 35 -17.30 4.18 3.97
C LEU A 35 -17.18 4.75 5.38
N ASP A 36 -17.61 4.00 6.40
CA ASP A 36 -17.47 4.40 7.80
C ASP A 36 -15.98 4.36 8.21
N GLU A 37 -15.24 3.31 7.86
CA GLU A 37 -13.78 3.24 8.07
C GLU A 37 -13.03 4.39 7.37
N LEU A 38 -13.39 4.71 6.11
CA LEU A 38 -12.81 5.86 5.40
C LEU A 38 -13.12 7.18 6.08
N LYS A 39 -14.34 7.36 6.59
CA LYS A 39 -14.73 8.55 7.34
C LYS A 39 -13.87 8.71 8.58
N ASP A 40 -13.68 7.65 9.35
CA ASP A 40 -12.88 7.69 10.59
C ASP A 40 -11.44 8.08 10.29
N LEU A 41 -10.82 7.47 9.26
CA LEU A 41 -9.47 7.86 8.80
C LEU A 41 -9.38 9.33 8.39
N ILE A 42 -10.36 9.85 7.65
CA ILE A 42 -10.39 11.26 7.25
C ILE A 42 -10.47 12.15 8.49
N VAL A 43 -11.38 11.86 9.42
CA VAL A 43 -11.54 12.64 10.66
C VAL A 43 -10.25 12.64 11.46
N ASP A 44 -9.60 11.50 11.67
CA ASP A 44 -8.33 11.40 12.39
C ASP A 44 -7.23 12.25 11.74
N THR A 45 -7.12 12.22 10.40
CA THR A 45 -6.13 13.02 9.68
C THR A 45 -6.40 14.53 9.74
N MET A 46 -7.67 14.93 9.67
CA MET A 46 -8.08 16.34 9.74
C MET A 46 -7.92 16.89 11.16
N ASP A 47 -8.25 16.10 12.18
CA ASP A 47 -8.10 16.46 13.59
C ASP A 47 -6.61 16.67 13.93
N ALA A 48 -5.72 15.81 13.42
CA ALA A 48 -4.27 16.00 13.53
C ALA A 48 -3.76 17.29 12.87
N GLN A 49 -4.48 17.82 11.87
CA GLN A 49 -4.21 19.09 11.21
C GLN A 49 -4.90 20.28 11.89
N GLY A 50 -5.67 20.05 12.95
CA GLY A 50 -6.43 21.07 13.68
C GLY A 50 -7.76 21.45 13.04
N GLU A 51 -8.26 20.67 12.07
CA GLU A 51 -9.54 20.89 11.40
C GLU A 51 -10.61 19.92 11.95
N GLN A 52 -11.70 20.47 12.49
CA GLN A 52 -12.79 19.68 13.06
C GLN A 52 -13.88 19.41 12.02
N VAL A 53 -14.04 18.15 11.62
CA VAL A 53 -15.08 17.76 10.65
C VAL A 53 -16.11 16.83 11.32
N SER A 54 -17.23 17.41 11.75
CA SER A 54 -18.25 16.66 12.49
C SER A 54 -19.28 15.95 11.59
N LYS A 55 -19.30 16.24 10.29
CA LYS A 55 -20.29 15.69 9.35
C LYS A 55 -19.71 15.59 7.94
N LEU A 56 -19.68 14.38 7.39
CA LEU A 56 -19.28 14.10 6.02
C LEU A 56 -20.40 13.34 5.32
N GLU A 57 -20.80 13.80 4.14
CA GLU A 57 -21.69 13.04 3.27
C GLU A 57 -20.90 11.97 2.49
N LYS A 58 -21.61 11.00 1.90
CA LYS A 58 -20.95 9.93 1.13
C LYS A 58 -20.17 10.45 -0.07
N ALA A 59 -20.63 11.53 -0.69
CA ALA A 59 -19.92 12.18 -1.78
C ALA A 59 -18.61 12.81 -1.28
N ASP A 60 -18.68 13.55 -0.16
CA ASP A 60 -17.52 14.20 0.47
C ASP A 60 -16.45 13.18 0.89
N ILE A 61 -16.85 12.07 1.53
CA ILE A 61 -15.92 10.99 1.92
C ILE A 61 -15.13 10.51 0.69
N LEU A 62 -15.83 10.26 -0.42
CA LEU A 62 -15.19 9.78 -1.65
C LEU A 62 -14.32 10.87 -2.29
N GLU A 63 -14.79 12.11 -2.32
CA GLU A 63 -14.05 13.24 -2.89
C GLU A 63 -12.75 13.51 -2.13
N LEU A 64 -12.83 13.63 -0.80
CA LEU A 64 -11.67 13.83 0.07
C LEU A 64 -10.67 12.70 -0.08
N THR A 65 -11.14 11.44 -0.08
CA THR A 65 -10.28 10.27 -0.27
C THR A 65 -9.57 10.31 -1.63
N VAL A 66 -10.28 10.62 -2.72
CA VAL A 66 -9.69 10.69 -4.06
C VAL A 66 -8.68 11.83 -4.16
N ASN A 67 -8.99 13.00 -3.60
CA ASN A 67 -8.08 14.14 -3.58
C ASN A 67 -6.81 13.82 -2.77
N TYR A 68 -6.96 13.16 -1.62
CA TYR A 68 -5.83 12.67 -0.83
C TYR A 68 -4.94 11.72 -1.63
N LEU A 69 -5.51 10.71 -2.30
CA LEU A 69 -4.75 9.75 -3.10
C LEU A 69 -4.03 10.42 -4.28
N LYS A 70 -4.68 11.40 -4.93
CA LYS A 70 -4.03 12.21 -5.99
C LYS A 70 -2.87 13.04 -5.44
N ALA A 71 -3.05 13.68 -4.29
CA ALA A 71 -1.99 14.45 -3.64
C ALA A 71 -0.81 13.55 -3.25
N GLN A 72 -1.07 12.37 -2.69
CA GLN A 72 -0.05 11.36 -2.39
C GLN A 72 0.70 10.91 -3.65
N GLN A 73 -0.01 10.62 -4.74
CA GLN A 73 0.60 10.22 -6.01
C GLN A 73 1.46 11.36 -6.59
N GLN A 74 0.99 12.60 -6.55
CA GLN A 74 1.78 13.75 -7.00
C GLN A 74 3.02 13.96 -6.14
N GLN A 75 2.92 13.77 -4.83
CA GLN A 75 4.06 13.86 -3.92
C GLN A 75 5.10 12.77 -4.22
N ARG A 76 4.67 11.56 -4.58
CA ARG A 76 5.54 10.46 -5.04
C ARG A 76 6.28 10.81 -6.33
N VAL A 77 5.59 11.38 -7.31
CA VAL A 77 6.18 11.75 -8.61
C VAL A 77 7.08 12.98 -8.51
N ALA A 78 6.70 13.97 -7.70
CA ALA A 78 7.49 15.19 -7.50
C ALA A 78 8.71 14.96 -6.60
N ASN A 79 8.64 13.97 -5.71
CA ASN A 79 9.74 13.57 -4.84
C ASN A 79 9.89 12.04 -4.81
N PRO A 80 10.50 11.43 -5.84
CA PRO A 80 10.72 9.99 -5.92
C PRO A 80 11.62 9.46 -4.79
N GLN A 81 12.31 10.34 -4.06
CA GLN A 81 13.11 10.00 -2.88
C GLN A 81 12.31 9.94 -1.57
N SER A 82 10.98 10.06 -1.59
CA SER A 82 10.16 9.86 -0.39
C SER A 82 9.83 8.35 -0.22
N PRO A 83 10.48 7.64 0.72
CA PRO A 83 10.29 6.20 0.84
C PRO A 83 8.84 5.87 1.26
N PRO A 84 8.28 4.73 0.82
CA PRO A 84 6.97 4.26 1.29
C PRO A 84 6.96 4.09 2.82
N PRO A 85 5.81 4.31 3.49
CA PRO A 85 5.72 4.34 4.95
C PRO A 85 6.13 3.02 5.65
N ASP A 86 6.09 1.90 4.93
CA ASP A 86 6.44 0.57 5.44
C ASP A 86 7.89 0.14 5.18
N GLN A 87 8.67 0.93 4.43
CA GLN A 87 10.11 0.71 4.36
C GLN A 87 10.72 1.40 5.57
N VAL A 88 11.11 0.58 6.57
CA VAL A 88 12.03 1.00 7.65
C VAL A 88 13.09 1.88 7.01
N ASN A 89 13.08 3.16 7.36
CA ASN A 89 13.82 4.19 6.63
C ASN A 89 15.31 3.81 6.70
N LEU A 90 15.80 3.13 5.67
CA LEU A 90 17.06 2.40 5.70
C LEU A 90 18.22 3.38 5.93
N ASP A 91 18.06 4.59 5.42
CA ASP A 91 18.89 5.75 5.72
C ASP A 91 18.93 6.09 7.22
N LYS A 92 17.80 6.12 7.92
CA LYS A 92 17.76 6.36 9.38
C LYS A 92 18.38 5.19 10.14
N PHE A 93 18.10 3.96 9.73
CA PHE A 93 18.73 2.78 10.34
C PHE A 93 20.26 2.83 10.17
N ARG A 94 20.73 3.15 8.96
CA ARG A 94 22.14 3.26 8.60
C ARG A 94 22.84 4.40 9.33
N ALA A 95 22.17 5.54 9.48
CA ALA A 95 22.65 6.65 10.31
C ALA A 95 22.81 6.20 11.77
N GLY A 96 21.81 5.53 12.34
CA GLY A 96 21.87 4.97 13.69
C GLY A 96 22.96 3.90 13.86
N TYR A 97 23.12 3.02 12.88
CA TYR A 97 24.17 2.00 12.87
C TYR A 97 25.56 2.63 12.82
N THR A 98 25.76 3.63 11.97
CA THR A 98 27.03 4.37 11.86
C THR A 98 27.36 5.07 13.18
N GLN A 99 26.36 5.68 13.81
CA GLN A 99 26.53 6.31 15.13
C GLN A 99 26.91 5.27 16.20
N ALA A 100 26.25 4.11 16.24
CA ALA A 100 26.59 3.06 17.18
C ALA A 100 28.03 2.54 16.97
N ALA A 101 28.47 2.37 15.71
CA ALA A 101 29.84 1.99 15.40
C ALA A 101 30.86 3.06 15.84
N TYR A 102 30.51 4.34 15.72
CA TYR A 102 31.34 5.44 16.23
C TYR A 102 31.49 5.39 17.76
N GLU A 103 30.39 5.18 18.50
CA GLU A 103 30.42 5.04 19.95
C GLU A 103 31.30 3.85 20.39
N VAL A 104 31.20 2.71 19.70
CA VAL A 104 32.08 1.55 19.94
C VAL A 104 33.54 1.94 19.74
N SER A 105 33.87 2.60 18.64
CA SER A 105 35.23 3.09 18.41
C SER A 105 35.70 4.06 19.51
N HIS A 106 34.81 4.92 20.00
CA HIS A 106 35.10 5.88 21.07
C HIS A 106 35.42 5.17 22.39
N ILE A 107 34.62 4.18 22.80
CA ILE A 107 34.84 3.38 24.02
C ILE A 107 36.20 2.66 23.97
N PHE A 108 36.54 2.03 22.84
CA PHE A 108 37.83 1.35 22.67
C PHE A 108 39.04 2.30 22.73
N SER A 109 38.85 3.58 22.42
CA SER A 109 39.93 4.59 22.48
C SER A 109 40.08 5.28 23.84
N THR A 110 38.99 5.35 24.62
CA THR A 110 38.93 6.14 25.87
C THR A 110 39.02 5.28 27.13
N VAL A 111 38.65 4.00 27.06
CA VAL A 111 38.67 3.09 28.21
C VAL A 111 39.98 2.29 28.25
N PRO A 112 40.84 2.53 29.26
CA PRO A 112 42.08 1.78 29.40
C PRO A 112 41.80 0.31 29.77
N GLY A 113 42.55 -0.62 29.17
CA GLY A 113 42.45 -2.06 29.43
C GLY A 113 41.61 -2.86 28.44
N LEU A 114 41.04 -2.21 27.41
CA LEU A 114 40.37 -2.90 26.31
C LEU A 114 41.36 -3.42 25.27
N ASP A 115 41.10 -4.61 24.72
CA ASP A 115 41.95 -5.21 23.69
C ASP A 115 41.79 -4.48 22.36
N LEU A 116 42.84 -3.73 21.99
CA LEU A 116 42.90 -2.97 20.75
C LEU A 116 42.87 -3.87 19.51
N LYS A 117 43.40 -5.10 19.61
CA LYS A 117 43.36 -6.07 18.50
C LYS A 117 41.93 -6.50 18.24
N PHE A 118 41.19 -6.88 19.28
CA PHE A 118 39.76 -7.13 19.17
C PHE A 118 38.98 -5.92 18.63
N GLY A 119 39.27 -4.70 19.12
CA GLY A 119 38.64 -3.47 18.63
C GLY A 119 38.81 -3.27 17.12
N THR A 120 40.04 -3.44 16.60
CA THR A 120 40.28 -3.35 15.15
C THR A 120 39.53 -4.41 14.34
N HIS A 121 39.45 -5.65 14.83
CA HIS A 121 38.67 -6.71 14.20
C HIS A 121 37.17 -6.40 14.19
N LEU A 122 36.64 -5.90 15.31
CA LEU A 122 35.23 -5.52 15.44
C LEU A 122 34.88 -4.37 14.50
N MET A 123 35.69 -3.31 14.45
CA MET A 123 35.48 -2.17 13.55
C MET A 123 35.54 -2.58 12.07
N LYS A 124 36.44 -3.51 11.72
CA LYS A 124 36.49 -4.10 10.37
C LYS A 124 35.18 -4.83 10.04
N GLN A 125 34.66 -5.63 10.96
CA GLN A 125 33.39 -6.34 10.77
C GLN A 125 32.21 -5.40 10.63
N LEU A 126 32.13 -4.36 11.48
CA LEU A 126 31.07 -3.34 11.41
C LEU A 126 31.11 -2.58 10.08
N GLY A 127 32.30 -2.30 9.56
CA GLY A 127 32.50 -1.67 8.25
C GLY A 127 32.09 -2.56 7.08
N HIS A 128 32.35 -3.87 7.15
CA HIS A 128 31.88 -4.82 6.13
C HIS A 128 30.35 -4.91 6.12
N GLN A 129 29.71 -5.08 7.29
CA GLN A 129 28.25 -5.07 7.41
C GLN A 129 27.62 -3.78 6.85
N LEU A 130 28.20 -2.61 7.13
CA LEU A 130 27.73 -1.34 6.58
C LEU A 130 27.83 -1.29 5.05
N LYS A 131 28.85 -1.94 4.45
CA LYS A 131 29.02 -2.00 3.01
C LYS A 131 28.02 -2.96 2.37
N ASP A 132 27.77 -4.11 2.98
CA ASP A 132 26.79 -5.10 2.50
C ASP A 132 25.38 -4.47 2.47
N MET A 133 25.02 -3.69 3.49
CA MET A 133 23.77 -2.93 3.53
C MET A 133 23.62 -1.90 2.39
N LYS A 134 24.72 -1.31 1.88
CA LYS A 134 24.65 -0.41 0.71
C LYS A 134 24.43 -1.17 -0.60
N GLN A 135 24.96 -2.38 -0.69
CA GLN A 135 24.83 -3.21 -1.88
C GLN A 135 23.37 -3.68 -2.07
N GLU A 136 22.66 -3.94 -0.96
CA GLU A 136 21.23 -4.29 -0.97
C GLU A 136 20.35 -3.11 -1.44
N GLU A 137 20.72 -1.85 -1.13
CA GLU A 137 20.04 -0.65 -1.64
C GLU A 137 20.12 -0.54 -3.17
N GLU A 138 21.31 -0.74 -3.76
CA GLU A 138 21.50 -0.65 -5.22
C GLU A 138 20.72 -1.71 -6.00
N ILE A 139 20.49 -2.89 -5.40
CA ILE A 139 19.74 -3.98 -6.04
C ILE A 139 18.23 -3.70 -6.07
N ILE A 140 17.70 -3.04 -5.03
CA ILE A 140 16.28 -2.67 -4.96
C ILE A 140 15.96 -1.54 -5.96
N ASP A 141 16.85 -0.56 -6.09
CA ASP A 141 16.68 0.60 -6.99
C ASP A 141 16.76 0.19 -8.48
N MET A 142 17.48 -0.90 -8.81
CA MET A 142 17.55 -1.44 -10.17
C MET A 142 16.35 -2.32 -10.58
N ALA A 143 15.53 -2.77 -9.63
CA ALA A 143 14.40 -3.68 -9.90
C ALA A 143 13.08 -2.94 -10.21
N GLU A 144 13.00 -1.62 -9.99
CA GLU A 144 11.84 -0.80 -10.37
C GLU A 144 12.04 -0.18 -11.76
N GLU A 145 11.83 -0.98 -12.82
CA GLU A 145 11.61 -0.41 -14.16
C GLU A 145 10.27 0.35 -14.19
N PRO A 146 10.25 1.65 -14.55
CA PRO A 146 9.00 2.37 -14.71
C PRO A 146 8.31 1.85 -15.97
N VAL A 147 7.19 1.14 -15.80
CA VAL A 147 6.28 0.81 -16.92
C VAL A 147 5.81 2.13 -17.55
N ASN A 148 6.46 2.49 -18.64
CA ASN A 148 6.27 3.75 -19.32
C ASN A 148 4.95 3.71 -20.09
N LEU A 149 3.87 4.24 -19.50
CA LEU A 149 2.52 4.24 -20.09
C LEU A 149 2.33 5.37 -21.13
N ALA A 150 3.40 5.95 -21.64
CA ALA A 150 3.36 7.10 -22.54
C ALA A 150 3.76 6.75 -23.98
N ASP A 151 3.21 5.67 -24.55
CA ASP A 151 3.23 5.50 -26.01
C ASP A 151 2.06 4.65 -26.51
N GLN A 152 0.83 5.19 -26.42
CA GLN A 152 -0.23 4.69 -27.28
C GLN A 152 -1.21 5.79 -27.69
N LYS A 153 -0.72 6.73 -28.50
CA LYS A 153 -1.57 7.40 -29.48
C LYS A 153 -1.05 7.11 -30.89
N ARG A 154 -1.94 6.45 -31.64
CA ARG A 154 -2.06 6.42 -33.11
C ARG A 154 -1.46 5.19 -33.81
N SER A 155 -2.35 4.28 -34.23
CA SER A 155 -2.63 4.06 -35.66
C SER A 155 -3.90 3.23 -35.87
N LYS A 156 -4.63 3.55 -36.94
CA LYS A 156 -5.88 2.91 -37.37
C LYS A 156 -5.60 1.55 -38.03
N SER A 157 -6.60 0.66 -37.93
CA SER A 157 -6.75 -0.69 -38.50
C SER A 157 -6.56 -0.76 -40.04
N PRO A 158 -6.32 -1.95 -40.67
CA PRO A 158 -7.42 -2.92 -40.90
C PRO A 158 -7.07 -4.43 -40.85
N ARG A 159 -8.11 -5.21 -40.49
CA ARG A 159 -8.47 -6.60 -40.89
C ARG A 159 -8.00 -7.81 -40.05
N GLU A 160 -9.04 -8.46 -39.51
CA GLU A 160 -9.36 -9.90 -39.50
C GLU A 160 -8.24 -10.90 -39.19
N GLU A 161 -8.34 -11.55 -38.02
CA GLU A 161 -8.43 -13.01 -37.89
C GLU A 161 -8.84 -13.38 -36.45
N ASP A 162 -9.71 -14.38 -36.34
CA ASP A 162 -10.20 -14.99 -35.10
C ASP A 162 -9.06 -15.44 -34.18
N ILE A 163 -9.23 -15.26 -32.87
CA ILE A 163 -8.96 -16.23 -31.77
C ILE A 163 -9.02 -15.47 -30.43
N HIS A 164 -9.94 -15.93 -29.58
CA HIS A 164 -10.06 -15.78 -28.11
C HIS A 164 -9.09 -14.84 -27.38
N HIS A 165 -9.61 -13.95 -26.51
CA HIS A 165 -9.20 -13.81 -25.10
C HIS A 165 -10.27 -12.99 -24.36
N GLY A 166 -10.68 -13.47 -23.18
CA GLY A 166 -11.70 -12.82 -22.36
C GLY A 166 -11.22 -11.45 -21.88
N GLU A 167 -11.88 -10.40 -22.37
CA GLU A 167 -11.87 -9.13 -21.67
C GLU A 167 -12.56 -9.32 -20.32
N GLU A 168 -11.76 -9.26 -19.26
CA GLU A 168 -12.20 -9.11 -17.88
C GLU A 168 -12.79 -7.70 -17.71
N VAL A 169 -13.89 -7.44 -18.44
CA VAL A 169 -14.74 -6.28 -18.26
C VAL A 169 -15.19 -6.33 -16.82
N TRP A 170 -14.83 -5.30 -16.04
CA TRP A 170 -15.35 -5.13 -14.69
C TRP A 170 -16.87 -5.29 -14.74
N ARG A 171 -17.38 -6.42 -14.24
CA ARG A 171 -18.80 -6.72 -14.25
C ARG A 171 -19.37 -6.32 -12.90
N PRO A 172 -20.09 -5.19 -12.79
CA PRO A 172 -20.87 -4.94 -11.61
C PRO A 172 -21.90 -6.07 -11.45
N TRP A 173 -22.03 -6.55 -10.23
CA TRP A 173 -23.07 -7.46 -9.72
C TRP A 173 -24.51 -7.09 -10.14
#